data_AF-G5Q871-F1
#
_entry.id   AF-G5Q871-F1
#
_cell.length_a   1.000
_cell.length_b   1.000
_cell.length_c   1.000
_cell.angle_alpha   90.00
_cell.angle_beta   90.00
_cell.angle_gamma   90.00
#
_symmetry.space_group_name_H-M   'P 1'
#
loop_
_entity.id
_entity.type
_entity.pdbx_description
1 polymer ?
#
loop_
_entity_poly.entity_id
_entity_poly.type
_entity_poly.pdbx_seq_one_letter_code
_entity_poly.pdbx_strand_id
1 'polypeptide(L)'
;FGAIAGCMVTEGTIKRHNPIRVLRDNVVIYEGELESLRRFKDDVNEVRNGMECGIGVKNYNDVRVGDMIEVFEIIEIQRTIA
;
A
#
# COMPACT_ATOMS: atom_id res chain seq x y z
N PHE A 1 -3.45 -18.08 -2.57
CA PHE A 1 -2.05 -17.65 -2.75
C PHE A 1 -2.09 -16.43 -3.67
N GLY A 2 -2.13 -15.24 -3.10
CA GLY A 2 -2.14 -13.99 -3.87
C GLY A 2 -0.76 -13.68 -4.45
N ALA A 3 -0.74 -12.86 -5.49
CA ALA A 3 0.51 -12.32 -6.02
C ALA A 3 1.11 -11.36 -5.00
N ILE A 4 2.41 -11.52 -4.73
CA ILE A 4 3.16 -10.62 -3.85
C ILE A 4 4.02 -9.74 -4.75
N ALA A 5 3.81 -8.44 -4.66
CA ALA A 5 4.64 -7.45 -5.33
C ALA A 5 5.82 -7.08 -4.44
N GLY A 6 7.04 -7.28 -4.93
CA GLY A 6 8.24 -6.71 -4.32
C GLY A 6 8.33 -5.24 -4.70
N CYS A 7 8.34 -4.36 -3.69
CA CYS A 7 8.43 -2.92 -3.89
C CYS A 7 9.33 -2.28 -2.84
N MET A 8 9.81 -1.09 -3.14
CA MET A 8 10.64 -0.30 -2.24
C MET A 8 9.86 0.94 -1.83
N VAL A 9 9.83 1.22 -0.53
CA VAL A 9 9.18 2.42 -0.02
C VAL A 9 10.06 3.63 -0.33
N THR A 10 9.61 4.47 -1.26
CA THR A 10 10.30 5.70 -1.64
C THR A 10 10.21 6.73 -0.52
N GLU A 11 9.01 7.01 -0.04
CA GLU A 11 8.73 8.05 0.96
C GLU A 11 7.61 7.63 1.91
N GLY A 12 7.69 8.12 3.15
CA GLY A 12 6.68 7.86 4.18
C GLY A 12 6.79 6.49 4.86
N THR A 13 5.66 6.05 5.41
CA THR A 13 5.54 4.77 6.12
C THR A 13 4.29 4.05 5.64
N ILE A 14 4.46 2.81 5.19
CA ILE A 14 3.35 1.93 4.80
C ILE A 14 2.83 1.24 6.05
N LYS A 15 1.53 1.36 6.32
CA LYS A 15 0.82 0.65 7.40
C LYS A 15 -0.08 -0.42 6.80
N ARG A 16 -0.02 -1.65 7.34
CA ARG A 16 -0.85 -2.79 6.87
C ARG A 16 -2.36 -2.54 6.91
N HIS A 17 -2.83 -1.69 7.82
CA HIS A 17 -4.26 -1.45 8.01
C HIS A 17 -4.82 -0.29 7.19
N ASN A 18 -3.96 0.47 6.51
CA ASN A 18 -4.41 1.62 5.76
C ASN A 18 -4.88 1.21 4.35
N PRO A 19 -5.90 1.89 3.82
CA PRO A 19 -6.29 1.71 2.43
C PRO A 19 -5.17 2.15 1.50
N ILE A 20 -5.10 1.46 0.36
CA ILE A 20 -4.11 1.67 -0.68
C ILE A 20 -4.77 1.84 -2.02
N ARG A 21 -4.08 2.53 -2.91
CA ARG A 21 -4.44 2.62 -4.33
C ARG A 21 -3.22 2.44 -5.20
N VAL A 22 -3.43 1.75 -6.32
CA VAL A 22 -2.40 1.48 -7.31
C VAL A 22 -2.64 2.40 -8.50
N LEU A 23 -1.65 3.22 -8.81
CA LEU A 23 -1.63 4.13 -9.95
C LEU A 23 -0.69 3.60 -11.03
N ARG A 24 -1.15 3.60 -12.28
CA ARG A 24 -0.36 3.33 -13.48
C ARG A 24 -0.57 4.48 -14.45
N ASP A 25 0.50 5.14 -14.87
CA ASP A 25 0.42 6.34 -15.75
C ASP A 25 -0.54 7.42 -15.20
N ASN A 26 -0.50 7.67 -13.89
CA ASN A 26 -1.41 8.59 -13.16
C ASN A 26 -2.89 8.20 -13.17
N VAL A 27 -3.25 7.01 -13.64
CA VAL A 27 -4.61 6.46 -13.58
C VAL A 27 -4.72 5.48 -12.43
N VAL A 28 -5.77 5.63 -11.61
CA VAL A 28 -6.07 4.67 -10.54
C VAL A 28 -6.58 3.38 -11.17
N ILE A 29 -5.77 2.32 -11.11
CA ILE A 29 -6.11 1.00 -11.65
C ILE A 29 -6.87 0.17 -10.61
N TYR A 30 -6.48 0.34 -9.35
CA TYR A 30 -7.02 -0.45 -8.26
C TYR A 30 -7.06 0.35 -6.96
N GLU A 31 -8.12 0.15 -6.20
CA GLU A 31 -8.27 0.67 -4.83
C GLU A 31 -8.65 -0.50 -3.93
N GLY A 32 -8.02 -0.59 -2.78
CA GLY A 32 -8.29 -1.68 -1.85
C GLY A 32 -7.46 -1.59 -0.58
N GLU A 33 -7.24 -2.74 0.03
CA GLU A 33 -6.53 -2.86 1.30
C GLU A 33 -5.36 -3.84 1.15
N LEU A 34 -4.36 -3.66 2.00
CA LEU A 34 -3.24 -4.58 2.10
C LEU A 34 -3.73 -5.89 2.75
N GLU A 35 -3.55 -7.00 2.05
CA GLU A 35 -3.81 -8.33 2.61
C GLU A 35 -2.65 -8.75 3.52
N SER A 36 -1.41 -8.54 3.08
CA SER A 36 -0.21 -8.95 3.78
C SER A 36 0.95 -8.00 3.49
N LEU A 37 1.73 -7.70 4.53
CA LEU A 37 2.95 -6.91 4.43
C LEU A 37 4.09 -7.74 5.02
N ARG A 38 5.02 -8.16 4.16
CA ARG A 38 6.13 -9.01 4.55
C ARG A 38 7.45 -8.36 4.18
N ARG A 39 8.39 -8.36 5.12
CA ARG A 39 9.75 -7.93 4.89
C ARG A 39 10.65 -9.17 4.90
N PHE A 40 11.14 -9.57 3.72
CA PHE A 40 11.86 -10.83 3.53
C PHE A 40 11.05 -12.05 4.00
N LYS A 41 11.30 -12.53 5.22
CA LYS A 41 10.62 -13.69 5.83
C LYS A 41 9.73 -13.31 7.02
N ASP A 42 9.75 -12.05 7.43
CA ASP A 42 9.05 -11.56 8.62
C ASP A 42 7.78 -10.81 8.22
N ASP A 43 6.67 -11.15 8.86
CA ASP A 43 5.43 -10.37 8.78
C ASP A 43 5.58 -9.10 9.63
N VAL A 44 5.37 -7.94 9.01
CA VAL A 44 5.56 -6.63 9.65
C VAL A 44 4.26 -5.82 9.56
N ASN A 45 4.02 -4.98 10.57
CA ASN A 45 2.83 -4.12 10.60
C ASN A 45 3.06 -2.77 9.90
N GLU A 46 4.30 -2.28 9.93
CA GLU A 46 4.71 -1.04 9.28
C GLU A 46 6.07 -1.20 8.58
N VAL A 47 6.23 -0.52 7.45
CA VAL A 47 7.52 -0.42 6.75
C VAL A 47 7.81 1.05 6.49
N ARG A 48 8.99 1.50 6.94
CA ARG A 48 9.47 2.86 6.73
C ARG A 48 10.19 3.01 5.39
N ASN A 49 10.33 4.25 4.95
CA ASN A 49 11.09 4.62 3.76
C ASN A 49 12.50 4.01 3.74
N GLY A 50 12.98 3.67 2.53
CA GLY A 50 14.30 3.09 2.32
C GLY A 50 14.42 1.60 2.64
N MET A 51 13.30 0.91 2.87
CA MET A 51 13.27 -0.54 3.03
C MET A 51 12.46 -1.21 1.92
N GLU A 52 12.91 -2.40 1.52
CA GLU A 52 12.19 -3.28 0.62
C GLU A 52 11.09 -4.04 1.37
N CYS A 53 9.92 -4.14 0.77
CA CYS A 53 8.79 -4.88 1.29
C CYS A 53 8.06 -5.66 0.20
N GLY A 54 7.57 -6.83 0.56
CA GLY A 54 6.58 -7.58 -0.17
C GLY A 54 5.19 -7.13 0.24
N ILE A 55 4.45 -6.57 -0.71
CA ILE A 55 3.06 -6.18 -0.54
C ILE A 55 2.17 -7.21 -1.23
N GLY A 56 1.25 -7.80 -0.47
CA GLY A 56 0.12 -8.55 -1.00
C GLY A 56 -1.13 -7.66 -0.94
N VAL A 57 -1.73 -7.40 -2.09
CA VAL A 57 -2.98 -6.63 -2.19
C VAL A 57 -4.15 -7.60 -2.19
N LYS A 58 -5.17 -7.34 -1.37
CA LYS A 58 -6.35 -8.21 -1.29
C LYS A 58 -7.08 -8.20 -2.62
N ASN A 59 -7.39 -9.36 -3.19
CA ASN A 59 -8.10 -9.51 -4.48
C ASN A 59 -7.44 -8.81 -5.69
N TYR A 60 -6.14 -8.49 -5.64
CA TYR A 60 -5.43 -7.89 -6.77
C TYR A 60 -4.11 -8.60 -7.02
N ASN A 61 -3.97 -9.15 -8.22
CA ASN A 61 -2.82 -9.97 -8.61
C ASN A 61 -2.02 -9.40 -9.80
N ASP A 62 -2.46 -8.30 -10.41
CA ASP A 62 -1.84 -7.72 -11.63
C ASP A 62 -0.98 -6.49 -11.31
N VAL A 63 -0.15 -6.58 -10.26
CA VAL A 63 0.85 -5.54 -9.98
C VAL A 63 2.00 -5.68 -10.97
N ARG A 64 2.33 -4.61 -11.69
CA ARG A 64 3.41 -4.58 -12.68
C ARG A 64 4.50 -3.62 -12.27
N VAL A 65 5.69 -3.84 -12.83
CA VAL A 65 6.82 -2.92 -12.67
C VAL A 65 6.45 -1.58 -13.30
N GLY A 66 6.60 -0.49 -12.54
CA GLY A 66 6.18 0.85 -12.92
C GLY A 66 4.89 1.32 -12.27
N ASP A 67 4.16 0.44 -11.59
CA ASP A 67 3.01 0.83 -10.78
C ASP A 67 3.45 1.58 -9.52
N MET A 68 2.73 2.65 -9.19
CA MET A 68 2.94 3.43 -7.97
C MET A 68 1.85 3.09 -6.96
N ILE A 69 2.25 2.61 -5.79
CA ILE A 69 1.32 2.28 -4.71
C ILE A 69 1.30 3.43 -3.72
N GLU A 70 0.13 4.02 -3.53
CA GLU A 70 -0.08 5.15 -2.64
C GLU A 70 -0.94 4.70 -1.45
N VAL A 71 -0.44 4.93 -0.24
CA VAL A 71 -1.12 4.60 1.01
C VAL A 71 -1.68 5.89 1.59
N PHE A 72 -2.98 5.91 1.90
CA PHE A 72 -3.63 7.08 2.47
C PHE A 72 -4.35 6.73 3.77
N GLU A 73 -4.55 7.74 4.61
CA GLU A 73 -5.34 7.63 5.83
C GLU A 73 -6.57 8.52 5.69
N ILE A 74 -7.74 7.96 5.98
CA ILE A 74 -8.99 8.71 5.95
C ILE A 74 -9.16 9.32 7.33
N ILE A 75 -9.04 10.64 7.42
CA ILE A 75 -9.23 11.39 8.67
C ILE A 75 -10.59 12.07 8.58
N GLU A 76 -11.54 11.64 9.41
CA GLU A 76 -12.84 12.28 9.53
C GLU A 76 -12.72 13.58 10.35
N ILE A 77 -12.79 14.72 9.67
CA ILE A 77 -12.77 16.03 10.32
C ILE A 77 -14.23 16.42 10.61
N GLN A 78 -14.65 16.38 11.87
CA GLN A 78 -15.93 16.96 12.28
C GLN A 78 -15.87 18.47 12.09
N ARG A 79 -16.70 19.00 11.19
CA ARG A 79 -16.88 20.44 11.02
C ARG A 79 -17.67 20.97 12.21
N THR A 80 -17.03 21.70 13.10
CA THR A 80 -17.73 22.53 14.09
C THR A 80 -18.23 23.78 13.39
N ILE A 81 -19.53 23.88 13.17
CA ILE A 81 -20.19 25.14 12.83
C ILE A 81 -20.29 25.91 14.15
N ALA A 82 -19.57 27.03 14.25
CA ALA A 82 -19.69 27.97 15.36
C ALA A 82 -20.95 28.84 15.19
#